data_AF-A0A1H0VKA4-F1
#
_entry.id   AF-A0A1H0VKA4-F1
#
_cell.length_a   1.000
_cell.length_b   1.000
_cell.length_c   1.000
_cell.angle_alpha   90.00
_cell.angle_beta   90.00
_cell.angle_gamma   90.00
#
_symmetry.space_group_name_H-M   'P 1'
#
loop_
_entity.id
_entity.type
_entity.pdbx_description
1 polymer ?
#
loop_
_entity_poly.entity_id
_entity_poly.type
_entity_poly.pdbx_seq_one_letter_code
_entity_poly.pdbx_strand_id
1 'polypeptide(L)' 'MDVVIENACGMDVHKDTITACAITPEGKEIETFSTKTIY' A
#
# COMPACT_ATOMS: atom_id res chain seq x y z
N MET A 1 10.35 9.71 -11.22
CA MET A 1 9.25 8.82 -11.67
C MET A 1 8.11 9.72 -12.06
N ASP A 2 7.48 9.47 -13.20
CA ASP A 2 6.32 10.26 -13.64
C ASP A 2 5.05 9.59 -13.09
N VAL A 3 4.30 10.29 -12.23
CA VAL A 3 3.06 9.76 -11.63
C VAL A 3 1.93 10.01 -12.60
N VAL A 4 1.54 8.97 -13.33
CA VAL A 4 0.46 9.04 -14.35
C VAL A 4 -0.93 9.05 -13.70
N ILE A 5 -1.07 8.43 -12.52
CA ILE A 5 -2.31 8.36 -11.75
C ILE A 5 -1.98 8.63 -10.28
N GLU A 6 -2.43 9.78 -9.78
CA GLU A 6 -2.17 10.26 -8.41
C GLU A 6 -2.84 9.41 -7.31
N ASN A 7 -3.99 8.79 -7.60
CA ASN A 7 -4.80 8.06 -6.62
C ASN A 7 -4.82 6.55 -6.90
N ALA A 8 -3.67 5.98 -7.27
CA ALA A 8 -3.50 4.55 -7.47
C ALA A 8 -2.52 3.96 -6.43
N CYS A 9 -2.83 2.77 -5.93
CA CYS A 9 -2.01 2.06 -4.96
C CYS A 9 -1.95 0.57 -5.33
N GLY A 10 -0.76 -0.03 -5.26
CA GLY A 10 -0.60 -1.48 -5.38
C GLY A 10 -0.82 -2.13 -4.02
N MET A 11 -1.61 -3.19 -3.97
CA MET A 11 -1.86 -3.94 -2.73
C MET A 11 -1.49 -5.41 -2.91
N ASP A 12 -0.67 -5.91 -1.99
CA ASP A 12 -0.28 -7.30 -1.88
C ASP A 12 -0.98 -7.92 -0.66
N VAL A 13 -1.91 -8.83 -0.92
CA VAL A 13 -2.85 -9.35 0.08
C VAL A 13 -2.45 -10.76 0.47
N HIS A 14 -2.17 -10.94 1.75
CA HIS A 14 -1.89 -12.22 2.38
C HIS A 14 -2.96 -12.56 3.42
N LYS A 15 -2.94 -13.81 3.92
CA LYS A 15 -3.94 -14.28 4.89
C LYS A 15 -4.02 -13.40 6.13
N ASP A 16 -2.85 -12.98 6.64
CA ASP A 16 -2.72 -12.32 7.94
C ASP A 16 -2.34 -10.83 7.82
N THR A 17 -1.91 -10.40 6.62
CA THR A 17 -1.37 -9.06 6.38
C THR A 17 -1.75 -8.54 5.01
N ILE A 18 -1.84 -7.22 4.87
CA ILE A 18 -1.98 -6.51 3.60
C ILE A 18 -0.84 -5.49 3.53
N THR A 19 -0.04 -5.54 2.47
CA THR A 19 0.98 -4.53 2.21
C THR A 19 0.52 -3.64 1.07
N ALA A 20 0.44 -2.34 1.32
CA ALA A 20 0.07 -1.32 0.35
C ALA A 20 1.32 -0.53 -0.08
N CYS A 21 1.38 -0.14 -1.34
CA CYS A 21 2.46 0.64 -1.92
C CYS A 21 1.90 1.76 -2.80
N ALA A 22 2.17 3.00 -2.43
CA ALA A 22 1.84 4.19 -3.21
C ALA A 22 3.12 4.80 -3.79
N ILE A 23 3.05 5.25 -5.04
CA ILE A 23 4.11 6.02 -5.68
C ILE A 23 3.64 7.48 -5.74
N THR A 24 4.31 8.34 -5.00
CA THR A 24 4.06 9.78 -4.95
C THR A 24 5.24 10.54 -5.58
N PRO A 25 5.09 11.85 -5.86
CA PRO A 25 6.22 12.69 -6.28
C PRO A 25 7.34 12.76 -5.23
N GLU A 26 7.01 12.58 -3.94
CA GLU A 26 7.96 12.59 -2.82
C GLU A 26 8.72 11.25 -2.70
N GLY A 27 8.16 10.17 -3.26
CA GLY A 27 8.82 8.89 -3.36
C GLY A 27 7.86 7.72 -3.28
N LYS A 28 8.39 6.58 -2.85
CA LYS A 28 7.62 5.35 -2.64
C LYS A 28 7.24 5.25 -1.17
N GLU A 29 5.96 5.15 -0.88
CA GLU A 29 5.42 4.87 0.45
C GLU A 29 4.94 3.42 0.52
N ILE A 30 5.33 2.71 1.58
CA ILE A 30 4.96 1.31 1.80
C ILE A 30 4.48 1.17 3.22
N GLU A 31 3.24 0.67 3.37
CA GLU A 31 2.63 0.44 4.68
C GLU A 31 2.07 -0.98 4.75
N THR A 32 2.11 -1.60 5.92
CA THR A 32 1.59 -2.96 6.14
C THR A 32 0.59 -2.99 7.27
N PHE A 33 -0.56 -3.60 6.99
CA PHE A 33 -1.71 -3.69 7.88
C PHE A 33 -1.99 -5.14 8.25
N SER A 34 -2.47 -5.38 9.47
CA SER A 34 -3.01 -6.70 9.87
C SER A 34 -4.41 -6.88 9.30
N THR A 35 -4.72 -8.08 8.79
CA THR A 35 -6.10 -8.47 8.41
C THR A 35 -6.91 -8.99 9.60
N LYS A 36 -6.25 -9.23 10.73
CA LYS A 36 -6.86 -9.77 11.94
C LYS A 36 -7.43 -8.66 12.79
N THR A 37 -8.69 -8.80 13.17
CA THR A 37 -9.32 -8.00 14.22
C THR A 37 -8.79 -8.46 15.58
N ILE A 38 -8.30 -7.52 16.39
CA ILE A 38 -7.87 -7.78 17.76
C ILE A 38 -9.05 -7.41 18.66
N TYR A 39 -9.63 -8.40 19.34
CA TYR A 39 -10.70 -8.24 20.34
C TYR A 39 -10.16 -8.46 21.75
#